data_AF-A0A536E2G0-F1
#
_entry.id   AF-A0A536E2G0-F1
#
_cell.length_a   1.000
_cell.length_b   1.000
_cell.length_c   1.000
_cell.angle_alpha   90.00
_cell.angle_beta   90.00
_cell.angle_gamma   90.00
#
_symmetry.space_group_name_H-M   'P 1'
#
loop_
_entity.id
_entity.type
_entity.pdbx_description
1 polymer ?
#
loop_
_entity_poly.entity_id
_entity_poly.type
_entity_poly.pdbx_seq_one_letter_code
_entity_poly.pdbx_strand_id
1 'polypeptide(L)'
;ATARSLLTTLPGIGPWSAAEVSAVAFGDRDVVSIGDYHLPHQVAWALAGEVRGTEARMLELLEPYRGHRARVIRLLTLGGIQAPRFGPRMRLRRIAAI
;
A
#
# COMPACT_ATOMS: atom_id res chain seq x y z
N ALA A 1 -3.69 6.05 -15.65
CA ALA A 1 -5.13 6.28 -15.40
C ALA A 1 -6.02 5.34 -16.24
N THR A 2 -5.93 5.37 -17.58
CA THR A 2 -6.77 4.54 -18.47
C THR A 2 -6.64 3.03 -18.21
N ALA A 3 -5.42 2.49 -18.10
CA ALA A 3 -5.21 1.07 -17.82
C ALA A 3 -5.87 0.61 -16.50
N ARG A 4 -5.78 1.44 -15.44
CA ARG A 4 -6.42 1.17 -14.15
C ARG A 4 -7.94 1.10 -14.26
N SER A 5 -8.55 2.03 -15.01
CA SER A 5 -9.99 2.03 -15.26
C SER A 5 -10.46 0.80 -16.03
N LEU A 6 -9.65 0.31 -16.97
CA LEU A 6 -9.95 -0.91 -17.72
C LEU A 6 -9.81 -2.16 -16.84
N LEU A 7 -8.81 -2.23 -15.96
CA LEU A 7 -8.67 -3.34 -15.02
C LEU A 7 -9.92 -3.47 -14.13
N THR A 8 -10.49 -2.35 -13.67
CA THR A 8 -11.68 -2.37 -12.81
C THR A 8 -12.97 -2.79 -13.51
N THR A 9 -12.99 -2.99 -14.84
CA THR A 9 -14.16 -3.56 -15.53
C THR A 9 -14.23 -5.07 -15.41
N LEU A 10 -13.16 -5.73 -14.96
CA LEU A 10 -13.11 -7.17 -14.76
C LEU A 10 -13.77 -7.54 -13.42
N PRO A 11 -14.72 -8.50 -13.38
CA PRO A 11 -15.34 -8.94 -12.14
C PRO A 11 -14.30 -9.37 -11.10
N GLY A 12 -14.41 -8.83 -9.88
CA GLY A 12 -13.49 -9.12 -8.78
C GLY A 12 -12.23 -8.23 -8.73
N ILE A 13 -12.01 -7.34 -9.69
CA ILE A 13 -10.88 -6.38 -9.66
C ILE A 13 -11.37 -5.01 -9.17
N GLY A 14 -11.06 -4.70 -7.91
CA GLY A 14 -11.35 -3.40 -7.31
C GLY A 14 -10.25 -2.35 -7.49
N PRO A 15 -10.49 -1.11 -7.00
CA PRO A 15 -9.52 -0.01 -7.08
C PRO A 15 -8.14 -0.33 -6.48
N TRP A 16 -8.12 -1.08 -5.36
CA TRP A 16 -6.88 -1.52 -4.72
C TRP A 16 -6.06 -2.43 -5.64
N SER A 17 -6.66 -3.51 -6.16
CA SER A 17 -5.98 -4.44 -7.07
C SER A 17 -5.46 -3.72 -8.33
N ALA A 18 -6.27 -2.83 -8.89
CA ALA A 18 -5.89 -2.08 -10.07
C ALA A 18 -4.77 -1.07 -9.78
N ALA A 19 -4.70 -0.51 -8.57
CA ALA A 19 -3.59 0.35 -8.11
C ALA A 19 -2.28 -0.43 -7.96
N GLU A 20 -2.32 -1.61 -7.33
CA GLU A 20 -1.16 -2.50 -7.17
C GLU A 20 -0.56 -2.89 -8.54
N VAL A 21 -1.39 -3.34 -9.47
CA VAL A 21 -0.95 -3.67 -10.83
C VAL A 21 -0.39 -2.43 -11.54
N SER A 22 -1.00 -1.26 -11.36
CA SER A 22 -0.50 -0.01 -11.93
C SER A 22 0.89 0.34 -11.41
N ALA A 23 1.14 0.20 -10.11
CA ALA A 23 2.42 0.50 -9.50
C ALA A 23 3.51 -0.48 -9.97
N VAL A 24 3.22 -1.78 -9.99
CA VAL A 24 4.21 -2.83 -10.23
C VAL A 24 4.44 -3.11 -11.71
N ALA A 25 3.37 -3.30 -12.49
CA ALA A 25 3.46 -3.74 -13.88
C ALA A 25 3.57 -2.58 -14.87
N PHE A 26 2.86 -1.47 -14.60
CA PHE A 26 2.84 -0.30 -15.50
C PHE A 26 3.75 0.85 -15.05
N GLY A 27 4.37 0.73 -13.88
CA GLY A 27 5.29 1.75 -13.35
C GLY A 27 4.62 3.08 -13.05
N ASP A 28 3.32 3.08 -12.70
CA ASP A 28 2.61 4.30 -12.28
C ASP A 28 3.28 4.87 -11.04
N ARG A 29 4.05 5.95 -11.25
CA ARG A 29 4.91 6.55 -10.23
C ARG A 29 4.17 7.23 -9.09
N ASP A 30 2.86 7.47 -9.24
CA ASP A 30 2.09 8.30 -8.32
C ASP A 30 0.81 7.63 -7.78
N VAL A 31 0.52 6.41 -8.22
CA VAL A 31 -0.64 5.67 -7.71
C VAL A 31 -0.45 5.32 -6.22
N VAL A 32 -1.53 5.40 -5.47
CA VAL A 32 -1.59 4.98 -4.06
C VAL A 32 -2.67 3.93 -3.93
N SER A 33 -2.34 2.79 -3.32
CA SER A 33 -3.25 1.67 -3.11
C SER A 33 -4.19 1.94 -1.93
N ILE A 34 -5.16 2.82 -2.18
CA ILE A 34 -6.30 3.11 -1.28
C ILE A 34 -7.02 1.81 -0.92
N GLY A 35 -7.42 1.68 0.34
CA GLY A 35 -8.02 0.45 0.90
C GLY A 35 -7.00 -0.62 1.34
N ASP A 36 -5.70 -0.38 1.22
CA ASP A 36 -4.70 -1.28 1.77
C ASP A 36 -4.68 -1.23 3.32
N TYR A 37 -4.70 -2.39 3.95
CA TYR A 37 -4.81 -2.50 5.40
C TYR A 37 -3.51 -2.12 6.15
N HIS A 38 -2.35 -2.30 5.53
CA HIS A 38 -1.05 -2.11 6.18
C HIS A 38 -0.36 -0.82 5.75
N LEU A 39 -0.59 -0.37 4.52
CA LEU A 39 0.09 0.76 3.92
C LEU A 39 -0.07 2.05 4.74
N PRO A 40 -1.26 2.43 5.26
CA PRO A 40 -1.39 3.64 6.06
C PRO A 40 -0.51 3.64 7.31
N HIS A 41 -0.37 2.47 7.96
CA HIS A 41 0.47 2.34 9.15
C HIS A 41 1.95 2.40 8.79
N GLN A 42 2.36 1.79 7.68
CA GLN A 42 3.75 1.87 7.20
C GLN A 42 4.15 3.31 6.91
N VAL A 43 3.32 4.05 6.16
CA VAL A 43 3.61 5.44 5.79
C VAL A 43 3.62 6.35 7.01
N ALA A 44 2.63 6.25 7.89
CA ALA A 44 2.55 7.05 9.11
C ALA A 44 3.75 6.82 10.04
N TRP A 45 4.18 5.56 10.18
CA TRP A 45 5.36 5.22 10.94
C TRP A 45 6.63 5.80 10.31
N ALA A 46 6.79 5.61 9.00
CA ALA A 46 7.99 6.02 8.29
C ALA A 46 8.19 7.54 8.24
N LEU A 47 7.10 8.30 8.06
CA LEU A 47 7.18 9.73 7.77
C LEU A 47 6.85 10.59 9.00
N ALA A 48 6.19 10.04 10.02
CA ALA A 48 5.77 10.79 11.20
C ALA A 48 6.06 10.08 12.54
N GLY A 49 6.60 8.85 12.54
CA GLY A 49 6.78 8.05 13.76
C GLY A 49 5.47 7.58 14.38
N GLU A 50 4.35 7.68 13.64
CA GLU A 50 3.03 7.33 14.11
C GLU A 50 2.79 5.83 13.95
N VAL A 51 2.54 5.14 15.06
CA VAL A 51 2.37 3.68 15.08
C VAL A 51 1.14 3.22 14.30
N ARG A 52 0.10 4.07 14.21
CA ARG A 52 -1.13 3.83 13.47
C ARG A 52 -1.44 5.05 12.63
N GLY A 53 -1.72 4.80 11.35
CA GLY A 53 -2.18 5.79 10.39
C GLY A 53 -3.54 5.43 9.82
N THR A 54 -4.30 6.44 9.44
CA THR A 54 -5.51 6.32 8.63
C THR A 54 -5.17 6.56 7.16
N GLU A 55 -6.07 6.18 6.25
CA GLU A 55 -5.91 6.48 4.83
C GLU A 55 -5.78 7.99 4.58
N ALA A 56 -6.60 8.82 5.25
CA ALA A 56 -6.52 10.27 5.14
C ALA A 56 -5.14 10.80 5.58
N ARG A 57 -4.62 10.30 6.72
CA ARG A 57 -3.31 10.67 7.23
C ARG A 57 -2.17 10.25 6.30
N MET A 58 -2.28 9.04 5.72
CA MET A 58 -1.34 8.57 4.71
C MET A 58 -1.31 9.51 3.50
N LEU A 59 -2.47 9.92 2.99
CA LEU A 59 -2.54 10.82 1.83
C LEU A 59 -1.97 12.20 2.15
N GLU A 60 -2.22 12.74 3.35
CA GLU A 60 -1.62 13.98 3.82
C GLU A 60 -0.08 13.90 3.86
N LEU A 61 0.46 12.84 4.46
CA LEU A 61 1.91 12.62 4.56
C LEU A 61 2.58 12.39 3.20
N LEU A 62 1.84 11.84 2.24
CA LEU A 62 2.31 11.62 0.88
C LEU A 62 2.15 12.83 -0.04
N GLU A 63 1.36 13.84 0.36
CA GLU A 63 1.07 15.00 -0.47
C GLU A 63 2.31 15.76 -0.96
N PRO A 64 3.36 15.98 -0.11
CA PRO A 64 4.60 16.62 -0.57
C PRO A 64 5.31 15.86 -1.70
N TYR A 65 4.99 14.59 -1.92
CA TYR A 65 5.58 13.72 -2.94
C TYR A 65 4.67 13.48 -4.13
N ARG A 66 3.63 14.30 -4.33
CA ARG A 66 2.72 14.21 -5.49
C ARG A 66 3.53 14.13 -6.80
N GLY A 67 3.15 13.20 -7.66
CA GLY A 67 3.88 12.79 -8.85
C GLY A 67 4.85 11.62 -8.64
N HIS A 68 5.14 11.27 -7.39
CA HIS A 68 6.10 10.23 -6.99
C HIS A 68 5.65 9.37 -5.81
N ARG A 69 4.37 9.43 -5.39
CA ARG A 69 3.89 8.76 -4.17
C ARG A 69 4.12 7.25 -4.17
N ALA A 70 3.89 6.57 -5.31
CA ALA A 70 4.16 5.14 -5.43
C ALA A 70 5.65 4.81 -5.26
N ARG A 71 6.55 5.67 -5.75
CA ARG A 71 8.00 5.50 -5.58
C ARG A 71 8.42 5.64 -4.12
N VAL A 72 7.86 6.62 -3.41
CA VAL A 72 8.10 6.78 -1.96
C VAL A 72 7.66 5.53 -1.22
N ILE A 73 6.42 5.08 -1.42
CA ILE A 73 5.89 3.84 -0.82
C ILE A 73 6.81 2.65 -1.12
N ARG A 74 7.24 2.51 -2.37
CA ARG A 74 8.16 1.44 -2.79
C ARG A 74 9.51 1.51 -2.07
N LEU A 75 10.08 2.70 -1.92
CA LEU A 75 11.35 2.91 -1.22
C LEU A 75 11.21 2.64 0.27
N LEU A 76 10.11 3.06 0.91
CA LEU A 76 9.82 2.74 2.32
C LEU A 76 9.76 1.22 2.53
N THR A 77 9.08 0.52 1.62
CA THR A 77 8.97 -0.94 1.64
C THR A 77 10.33 -1.62 1.42
N LEU A 78 11.12 -1.17 0.45
CA LEU A 78 12.47 -1.71 0.19
C LEU A 78 13.45 -1.42 1.32
N GLY A 79 13.31 -0.28 1.99
CA GLY A 79 14.09 0.08 3.17
C GLY A 79 13.74 -0.73 4.41
N GLY A 80 12.74 -1.63 4.32
CA GLY A 80 12.30 -2.45 5.45
C GLY A 80 11.65 -1.63 6.58
N ILE A 81 11.21 -0.41 6.29
CA ILE A 81 10.56 0.45 7.28
C ILE A 81 9.15 -0.10 7.52
N GLN A 82 8.90 -0.55 8.74
CA GLN A 82 7.66 -1.21 9.13
C GLN A 82 7.20 -0.67 10.49
N ALA A 83 5.91 -0.42 10.62
CA ALA A 83 5.32 -0.04 11.90
C ALA A 83 5.48 -1.17 12.95
N PRO A 84 5.68 -0.84 14.23
CA PRO A 84 5.72 -1.83 15.29
C PRO A 84 4.48 -2.74 15.31
N ARG A 85 4.72 -4.04 15.52
CA ARG A 85 3.69 -5.09 15.57
C ARG A 85 3.47 -5.50 17.03
N PHE A 86 2.23 -5.39 17.51
CA PHE A 86 1.86 -5.77 18.89
C PHE A 86 1.05 -7.06 18.97
N GLY A 87 0.49 -7.52 17.84
CA GLY A 87 -0.27 -8.76 17.79
C GLY A 87 0.65 -10.00 17.89
N PRO A 88 0.16 -11.11 18.45
CA PRO A 88 0.90 -12.37 18.44
C PRO A 88 1.23 -12.79 17.00
N ARG A 89 2.36 -13.47 16.81
CA ARG A 89 2.70 -14.03 15.49
C ARG A 89 1.62 -15.05 15.10
N MET A 90 1.19 -15.01 13.85
CA MET A 90 0.27 -16.02 13.31
C MET A 90 0.91 -17.40 13.48
N ARG A 91 0.16 -18.34 14.05
CA ARG A 91 0.64 -19.73 14.15
C ARG A 91 0.87 -20.30 12.76
N LEU A 92 1.98 -21.01 12.57
CA LEU A 92 2.23 -21.75 11.35
C LEU A 92 1.09 -22.76 11.14
N ARG A 93 0.38 -22.65 10.01
CA ARG A 93 -0.66 -23.61 9.60
C ARG A 93 -0.05 -24.60 8.64
N ARG A 94 -0.41 -25.89 8.77
CA ARG A 94 -0.04 -26.91 7.78
C ARG A 94 -0.93 -26.72 6.55
N ILE A 95 -0.33 -26.31 5.44
CA ILE A 95 -1.05 -26.02 4.18
C ILE A 95 -1.80 -27.26 3.66
N ALA A 96 -1.22 -28.45 3.83
CA ALA A 96 -1.86 -29.71 3.43
C ALA A 96 -3.19 -30.04 4.13
N ALA A 97 -3.63 -29.23 5.10
CA ALA A 97 -4.86 -29.40 5.86
C ALA A 97 -5.86 -28.22 5.67
N ILE A 98 -5.62 -27.35 4.69
CA ILE A 98 -6.55 -26.31 4.21
C ILE A 98 -7.18 -26.83 2.93
#